data_AF-A0A358Y647-F1
#
_entry.id   AF-A0A358Y647-F1
#
_cell.length_a   1.000
_cell.length_b   1.000
_cell.length_c   1.000
_cell.angle_alpha   90.00
_cell.angle_beta   90.00
_cell.angle_gamma   90.00
#
_symmetry.space_group_name_H-M   'P 1'
#
loop_
_entity.id
_entity.type
_entity.pdbx_description
1 polymer ?
#
loop_
_entity_poly.entity_id
_entity_poly.type
_entity_poly.pdbx_seq_one_letter_code
_entity_poly.pdbx_strand_id
1 'polypeptide(L)'
;MERDDLIEYSLHAHHDEEQGKKIRKKIWMVTALLTIVTVVEVALGAYIKQSSSAWPVVKWSFIIMTLFKAGYIVMVFMHLGDEKKWMRNVILIPYFLFMLYLIFIALWEAVAVGEAWTTYGGA
;
A
#
# COMPACT_ATOMS: atom_id res chain seq x y z
N MET A 1 30.62 -41.28 -21.07
CA MET A 1 31.07 -40.72 -19.78
C MET A 1 30.05 -39.66 -19.38
N GLU A 2 29.21 -39.97 -18.40
CA GLU A 2 28.40 -38.92 -17.75
C GLU A 2 29.36 -37.95 -17.06
N ARG A 3 29.08 -36.66 -17.17
CA ARG A 3 29.91 -35.58 -16.63
C ARG A 3 29.49 -35.30 -15.19
N ASP A 4 30.13 -36.00 -14.25
CA ASP A 4 29.92 -35.91 -12.79
C ASP A 4 30.31 -34.56 -12.16
N ASP A 5 30.85 -33.64 -12.96
CA ASP A 5 31.39 -32.34 -12.56
C ASP A 5 30.36 -31.18 -12.63
N LEU A 6 29.15 -31.44 -13.12
CA LEU A 6 28.05 -30.48 -13.09
C LEU A 6 27.12 -30.76 -11.90
N ILE A 7 27.30 -30.02 -10.80
CA ILE A 7 26.27 -29.94 -9.76
C ILE A 7 25.08 -29.19 -10.38
N GLU A 8 24.12 -29.93 -10.92
CA GLU A 8 22.95 -29.39 -11.60
C GLU A 8 21.93 -28.85 -10.58
N TYR A 9 22.20 -27.66 -10.06
CA TYR A 9 21.32 -26.95 -9.13
C TYR A 9 19.91 -26.68 -9.71
N SER A 10 19.74 -26.75 -11.04
CA SER A 10 18.46 -26.56 -11.73
C SER A 10 17.49 -27.74 -11.63
N LEU A 11 17.97 -28.96 -11.36
CA LEU A 11 17.15 -30.17 -11.37
C LEU A 11 16.20 -30.26 -10.15
N HIS A 12 16.51 -29.56 -9.05
CA HIS A 12 15.66 -29.51 -7.86
C HIS A 12 14.81 -28.24 -7.75
N ALA A 13 14.91 -27.33 -8.72
CA ALA A 13 14.11 -26.10 -8.79
C ALA A 13 12.75 -26.31 -9.49
N HIS A 14 12.19 -27.53 -9.43
CA HIS A 14 10.85 -27.80 -9.94
C HIS A 14 9.82 -27.25 -8.94
N HIS A 15 9.36 -26.03 -9.20
CA HIS A 15 8.19 -25.49 -8.52
C HIS A 15 7.00 -26.42 -8.76
N ASP A 16 6.50 -27.01 -7.68
CA ASP A 16 5.31 -27.85 -7.71
C ASP A 16 4.11 -27.05 -8.23
N GLU A 17 3.42 -27.57 -9.25
CA GLU A 17 2.34 -26.89 -9.95
C GLU A 17 1.21 -26.47 -8.99
N GLU A 18 1.01 -27.25 -7.92
CA GLU A 18 0.02 -26.96 -6.89
C GLU A 18 0.33 -25.67 -6.12
N GLN A 19 1.61 -25.40 -5.85
CA GLN A 19 2.04 -24.19 -5.15
C GLN A 19 1.79 -22.95 -6.02
N GLY A 20 2.11 -23.04 -7.32
CA GLY A 20 1.84 -21.97 -8.29
C GLY A 20 0.34 -21.64 -8.41
N LYS A 21 -0.52 -22.66 -8.41
CA LYS A 21 -1.99 -22.48 -8.45
C LYS A 21 -2.50 -21.74 -7.22
N LYS A 22 -2.00 -22.07 -6.02
CA LYS A 22 -2.36 -21.40 -4.76
C LYS A 22 -1.98 -19.92 -4.75
N ILE A 23 -0.76 -19.58 -5.20
CA ILE A 23 -0.29 -18.19 -5.27
C ILE A 23 -1.14 -17.37 -6.26
N ARG A 24 -1.37 -17.89 -7.47
CA ARG A 24 -2.21 -17.22 -8.47
C ARG A 24 -3.63 -16.97 -7.95
N LYS A 25 -4.21 -17.94 -7.23
CA LYS A 25 -5.52 -17.78 -6.60
C LYS A 25 -5.51 -16.68 -5.52
N LYS A 26 -4.49 -16.63 -4.66
CA LYS A 26 -4.32 -15.57 -3.63
C LYS A 26 -4.26 -14.18 -4.29
N ILE A 27 -3.49 -14.04 -5.37
CA ILE A 27 -3.37 -12.78 -6.13
C ILE A 27 -4.74 -12.34 -6.67
N TRP A 28 -5.46 -13.22 -7.36
CA TRP A 28 -6.78 -12.89 -7.93
C TRP A 28 -7.82 -12.55 -6.86
N MET A 29 -7.82 -13.28 -5.74
CA MET A 29 -8.71 -13.01 -4.62
C MET A 29 -8.46 -11.62 -4.02
N VAL A 30 -7.19 -11.29 -3.74
CA VAL A 30 -6.83 -9.99 -3.17
C VAL A 30 -7.07 -8.86 -4.16
N THR A 31 -6.80 -9.08 -5.45
CA THR A 31 -7.11 -8.10 -6.50
C THR A 31 -8.60 -7.78 -6.51
N ALA A 32 -9.46 -8.81 -6.53
CA ALA A 32 -10.91 -8.60 -6.51
C ALA A 32 -11.36 -7.87 -5.23
N LEU A 33 -10.82 -8.24 -4.06
CA LEU A 33 -11.11 -7.56 -2.79
C LEU A 33 -10.77 -6.07 -2.87
N LEU A 34 -9.57 -5.73 -3.33
CA LEU A 34 -9.14 -4.33 -3.43
C LEU A 34 -9.92 -3.54 -4.48
N THR A 35 -10.30 -4.17 -5.59
CA THR A 35 -11.20 -3.55 -6.58
C THR A 35 -12.54 -3.21 -5.96
N ILE A 36 -13.16 -4.15 -5.23
CA ILE A 36 -14.45 -3.91 -4.56
C ILE A 36 -14.34 -2.76 -3.56
N VAL A 37 -13.32 -2.77 -2.70
CA VAL A 37 -13.10 -1.67 -1.73
C VAL A 37 -12.95 -0.33 -2.45
N THR A 38 -12.21 -0.30 -3.58
CA THR A 38 -12.02 0.93 -4.37
C THR A 38 -13.33 1.42 -5.01
N VAL A 39 -14.14 0.51 -5.53
CA VAL A 39 -15.46 0.85 -6.09
C VAL A 39 -16.36 1.45 -5.02
N VAL A 40 -16.35 0.89 -3.81
CA VAL A 40 -17.11 1.41 -2.66
C VAL A 40 -16.63 2.81 -2.26
N GLU A 41 -15.33 3.06 -2.20
CA GLU A 41 -14.77 4.40 -1.91
C GLU A 41 -15.25 5.42 -2.96
N VAL A 42 -15.09 5.10 -4.26
CA VAL A 42 -15.50 6.00 -5.34
C VAL A 42 -17.00 6.27 -5.29
N ALA A 43 -17.83 5.25 -5.03
CA ALA A 43 -19.27 5.43 -4.87
C ALA A 43 -19.60 6.34 -3.68
N LEU A 44 -19.01 6.12 -2.51
CA LEU A 44 -19.21 6.98 -1.33
C LEU A 44 -18.85 8.44 -1.63
N GLY A 45 -17.73 8.68 -2.31
CA GLY A 45 -17.30 10.02 -2.71
C GLY A 45 -18.18 10.67 -3.77
N ALA A 46 -18.74 9.87 -4.69
CA ALA A 46 -19.61 10.37 -5.76
C ALA A 46 -21.02 10.73 -5.27
N TYR A 47 -21.58 9.96 -4.33
CA TYR A 47 -22.97 10.13 -3.87
C TYR A 47 -23.12 11.08 -2.68
N ILE A 48 -22.11 11.21 -1.81
CA ILE A 48 -22.20 12.06 -0.60
C ILE A 48 -21.51 13.40 -0.85
N LYS A 49 -22.32 14.47 -0.91
CA LYS A 49 -21.83 15.84 -1.10
C LYS A 49 -21.14 16.40 0.15
N GLN A 50 -20.19 17.31 -0.06
CA GLN A 50 -19.43 17.97 1.01
C GLN A 50 -20.30 18.79 1.99
N SER A 51 -21.44 19.29 1.53
CA SER A 51 -22.40 20.04 2.35
C SER A 51 -23.24 19.17 3.27
N SER A 52 -23.12 17.84 3.17
CA SER A 52 -23.87 16.90 4.01
C SER A 52 -23.25 16.79 5.40
N SER A 53 -24.08 16.60 6.43
CA SER A 53 -23.63 16.28 7.79
C SER A 53 -22.86 14.96 7.87
N ALA A 54 -23.02 14.08 6.87
CA ALA A 54 -22.27 12.83 6.74
C ALA A 54 -20.83 13.01 6.19
N TRP A 55 -20.45 14.21 5.75
CA TRP A 55 -19.14 14.45 5.12
C TRP A 55 -17.92 14.07 5.99
N PRO A 56 -17.90 14.31 7.32
CA PRO A 56 -16.82 13.84 8.17
C PRO A 56 -16.68 12.32 8.19
N VAL A 57 -17.80 11.59 8.14
CA VAL A 57 -17.80 10.11 8.10
C VAL A 57 -17.13 9.61 6.82
N VAL A 58 -17.43 10.26 5.69
CA VAL A 58 -16.80 9.94 4.40
C VAL A 58 -15.27 10.11 4.49
N LYS A 59 -14.80 11.26 5.02
CA LYS A 59 -13.36 11.52 5.17
C LYS A 59 -12.65 10.43 6.00
N TRP A 60 -13.21 10.07 7.15
CA TRP A 60 -12.64 9.00 7.98
C TRP A 60 -12.69 7.64 7.29
N SER A 61 -13.78 7.33 6.60
CA SER A 61 -13.91 6.07 5.86
C SER A 61 -12.85 5.92 4.76
N PHE A 62 -12.53 7.00 4.04
CA PHE A 62 -11.48 7.03 3.02
C PHE A 62 -10.09 6.77 3.61
N ILE A 63 -9.77 7.41 4.74
CA ILE A 63 -8.48 7.20 5.42
C ILE A 63 -8.34 5.72 5.82
N ILE A 64 -9.36 5.16 6.45
CA ILE A 64 -9.35 3.76 6.94
C ILE A 64 -9.24 2.78 5.76
N MET A 65 -10.07 2.93 4.73
CA MET A 65 -10.06 2.05 3.56
C MET A 65 -8.75 2.15 2.76
N THR A 66 -8.16 3.34 2.68
CA THR A 66 -6.85 3.56 2.04
C THR A 66 -5.74 2.85 2.82
N LEU A 67 -5.71 2.97 4.16
CA LEU A 67 -4.73 2.27 5.00
C LEU A 67 -4.88 0.75 4.91
N PHE A 68 -6.12 0.25 4.93
CA PHE A 68 -6.42 -1.17 4.76
C PHE A 68 -5.88 -1.69 3.41
N LYS A 69 -6.16 -0.97 2.32
CA LYS A 69 -5.69 -1.30 0.97
C LYS A 69 -4.17 -1.29 0.90
N ALA A 70 -3.52 -0.26 1.42
CA ALA A 70 -2.07 -0.17 1.47
C ALA A 70 -1.45 -1.37 2.21
N GLY A 71 -2.02 -1.76 3.36
CA GLY A 71 -1.59 -2.93 4.11
C GLY A 71 -1.68 -4.23 3.30
N TYR A 72 -2.81 -4.47 2.62
CA TYR A 72 -2.98 -5.65 1.77
C TYR A 72 -2.03 -5.66 0.57
N ILE A 73 -1.77 -4.49 -0.05
CA ILE A 73 -0.84 -4.39 -1.17
C ILE A 73 0.57 -4.76 -0.75
N VAL A 74 1.04 -4.16 0.35
CA VAL A 74 2.39 -4.41 0.84
C VAL A 74 2.56 -5.86 1.29
N MET A 75 1.57 -6.43 1.98
CA MET A 75 1.68 -7.81 2.47
C MET A 75 1.62 -8.85 1.34
N VAL A 76 0.80 -8.62 0.29
CA VAL A 76 0.51 -9.65 -0.73
C VAL A 76 1.22 -9.38 -2.06
N PHE A 77 1.11 -8.17 -2.63
CA PHE A 77 1.70 -7.87 -3.95
C PHE A 77 3.21 -7.63 -3.88
N MET A 78 3.69 -7.03 -2.79
CA MET A 78 5.14 -6.88 -2.56
C MET A 78 5.76 -8.12 -1.90
N HIS A 79 4.98 -9.18 -1.65
CA HIS A 79 5.42 -10.44 -1.04
C HIS A 79 6.02 -10.33 0.37
N LEU A 80 6.06 -9.13 0.96
CA LEU A 80 6.67 -8.87 2.27
C LEU A 80 5.97 -9.62 3.41
N GLY A 81 4.73 -10.07 3.23
CA GLY A 81 3.99 -10.84 4.22
C GLY A 81 4.53 -12.25 4.43
N ASP A 82 5.02 -12.88 3.36
CA ASP A 82 5.52 -14.26 3.38
C ASP A 82 7.05 -14.30 3.65
N GLU A 83 7.69 -13.14 3.84
CA GLU A 83 9.12 -12.96 4.06
C GLU A 83 9.54 -12.90 5.54
N LYS A 84 10.85 -13.05 5.78
CA LYS A 84 11.42 -12.94 7.14
C LYS A 84 11.11 -11.58 7.76
N LYS A 85 10.65 -11.60 9.02
CA LYS A 85 10.27 -10.39 9.79
C LYS A 85 11.37 -9.30 9.77
N TRP A 86 12.64 -9.70 9.82
CA TRP A 86 13.77 -8.76 9.72
C TRP A 86 13.82 -8.05 8.37
N MET A 87 13.78 -8.79 7.27
CA MET A 87 13.82 -8.23 5.92
C MET A 87 12.61 -7.33 5.65
N ARG A 88 11.43 -7.74 6.11
CA ARG A 88 10.22 -6.91 6.04
C ARG A 88 10.40 -5.57 6.75
N ASN A 89 10.93 -5.59 7.98
CA ASN A 89 11.09 -4.39 8.79
C ASN A 89 12.16 -3.44 8.24
N VAL A 90 13.21 -3.95 7.61
CA VAL A 90 14.24 -3.15 6.94
C VAL A 90 13.65 -2.28 5.82
N ILE A 91 12.59 -2.74 5.15
CA ILE A 91 11.92 -1.98 4.08
C ILE A 91 10.81 -1.12 4.67
N LEU A 92 9.96 -1.68 5.53
CA LEU A 92 8.79 -0.98 6.08
C LEU A 92 9.15 0.20 6.97
N ILE A 93 10.14 0.07 7.85
CA ILE A 93 10.45 1.09 8.85
C ILE A 93 10.97 2.38 8.18
N PRO A 94 12.00 2.35 7.31
CA PRO A 94 12.47 3.55 6.65
C PRO A 94 11.40 4.19 5.77
N TYR A 95 10.60 3.40 5.06
CA TYR A 95 9.53 3.89 4.22
C TYR A 95 8.43 4.59 5.05
N PHE A 96 8.03 4.00 6.17
CA PHE A 96 7.04 4.61 7.07
C PHE A 96 7.56 5.90 7.71
N LEU A 97 8.81 5.91 8.17
CA LEU A 97 9.45 7.10 8.71
C LEU A 97 9.54 8.21 7.65
N PHE A 98 9.90 7.84 6.42
CA PHE A 98 9.93 8.77 5.28
C PHE A 98 8.56 9.38 5.00
N MET A 99 7.48 8.59 4.96
CA MET A 99 6.12 9.12 4.78
C MET A 99 5.71 10.07 5.90
N LEU A 100 5.99 9.72 7.17
CA LEU A 100 5.70 10.61 8.30
C LEU A 100 6.48 11.92 8.22
N TYR A 101 7.76 11.85 7.81
CA TYR A 101 8.59 13.03 7.62
C TYR A 101 8.06 13.92 6.50
N LEU A 102 7.60 13.35 5.37
CA LEU A 102 6.97 14.11 4.29
C LEU A 102 5.67 14.80 4.74
N ILE A 103 4.84 14.11 5.52
CA ILE A 103 3.62 14.72 6.10
C ILE A 103 4.00 15.86 7.03
N PHE A 104 5.00 15.65 7.90
CA PHE A 104 5.48 16.68 8.82
C PHE A 104 5.96 17.94 8.09
N ILE A 105 6.87 17.80 7.12
CA ILE A 105 7.42 18.96 6.40
C ILE A 105 6.34 19.67 5.58
N ALA A 106 5.42 18.93 4.94
CA ALA A 106 4.33 19.54 4.18
C ALA A 106 3.39 20.37 5.08
N LEU A 107 3.07 19.88 6.28
CA LEU A 107 2.25 20.62 7.24
C LEU A 107 3.00 21.83 7.81
N TRP A 108 4.28 21.67 8.14
CA TRP A 108 5.10 22.75 8.68
C TRP A 108 5.25 23.91 7.68
N GLU A 109 5.63 23.60 6.45
CA GLU A 109 5.77 24.58 5.37
C GLU A 109 4.42 25.22 5.03
N ALA A 110 3.33 24.45 5.01
CA ALA A 110 2.00 25.00 4.74
C ALA A 110 1.57 26.05 5.80
N VAL A 111 1.87 25.81 7.08
CA VAL A 111 1.59 26.78 8.15
C VAL A 111 2.46 28.02 7.99
N ALA A 112 3.77 27.85 7.77
CA ALA A 112 4.71 28.97 7.59
C ALA A 112 4.34 29.85 6.38
N VAL A 113 4.01 29.24 5.24
CA VAL A 113 3.55 29.95 4.03
C VAL A 113 2.20 30.63 4.29
N GLY A 114 1.29 29.99 5.01
CA GLY A 114 0.00 30.59 5.39
C GLY A 114 0.18 31.84 6.26
N GLU A 115 1.05 31.80 7.26
CA GLU A 115 1.37 32.95 8.12
C GLU A 115 2.01 34.09 7.31
N ALA A 116 2.97 33.77 6.44
CA ALA A 116 3.59 34.76 5.56
C ALA A 116 2.56 35.41 4.61
N TRP A 117 1.66 34.63 4.03
CA TRP A 117 0.59 35.13 3.16
C TRP A 117 -0.33 36.12 3.88
N THR A 118 -0.73 35.80 5.11
CA THR A 118 -1.59 36.70 5.92
C THR A 118 -0.88 37.98 6.36
N THR A 119 0.43 37.91 6.60
CA THR A 119 1.23 39.04 7.11
C THR A 119 1.63 40.02 6.01
N TYR A 120 2.05 39.50 4.86
CA TYR A 120 2.60 40.33 3.77
C TYR A 120 1.63 40.58 2.62
N GLY A 121 0.40 40.03 2.70
CA GLY A 121 -0.61 40.20 1.67
C GLY A 121 -0.19 39.54 0.37
N GLY A 122 -0.32 38.22 0.30
CA GLY A 122 -0.39 37.58 -1.00
C GLY A 122 -1.66 38.06 -1.71
N ALA A 123 -1.51 38.53 -2.95
CA ALA A 123 -2.55 39.18 -3.75
C ALA A 123 -3.94 38.52 -3.66
#